data_AF-A0A1I0CLS9-F1
#
_entry.id   AF-A0A1I0CLS9-F1
#
_cell.length_a   1.000
_cell.length_b   1.000
_cell.length_c   1.000
_cell.angle_alpha   90.00
_cell.angle_beta   90.00
_cell.angle_gamma   90.00
#
_symmetry.space_group_name_H-M   'P 1'
#
loop_
_entity.id
_entity.type
_entity.pdbx_description
1 polymer ?
#
loop_
_entity_poly.entity_id
_entity_poly.type
_entity_poly.pdbx_seq_one_letter_code
_entity_poly.pdbx_strand_id
1 'polypeptide(L)'
;MPELVHLQFGAKPWEPSETSRVIAVYDKHDRPTCGLIEQQGHMFLFDCVEGHAWDINVWAYVEVTEDQIAELTAAEGAEFAATVDRALKRVPLVAALAVGDRLEMAHVLGPEETGPNAYTSIMEAVLAKIERGTNAAETLRRVQLVT
;
A
#
# COMPACT_ATOMS: atom_id res chain seq x y z
N MET A 1 11.10 9.17 14.74
CA MET A 1 11.39 7.99 13.91
C MET A 1 10.17 7.80 13.03
N PRO A 2 10.29 7.36 11.77
CA PRO A 2 9.09 7.11 10.98
C PRO A 2 8.27 5.97 11.58
N GLU A 3 6.97 6.19 11.70
CA GLU A 3 6.02 5.19 12.21
C GLU A 3 5.53 4.26 11.08
N LEU A 4 5.05 3.08 11.47
CA LEU A 4 4.48 2.11 10.55
C LEU A 4 2.96 2.11 10.66
N VAL A 5 2.27 2.05 9.53
CA VAL A 5 0.83 1.82 9.54
C VAL A 5 0.54 0.44 10.17
N HIS A 6 -0.44 0.39 11.05
CA HIS A 6 -0.98 -0.86 11.55
C HIS A 6 -2.07 -1.36 10.59
N LEU A 7 -1.89 -2.59 10.11
CA LEU A 7 -2.80 -3.28 9.20
C LEU A 7 -3.50 -4.43 9.92
N GLN A 8 -4.83 -4.47 9.85
CA GLN A 8 -5.67 -5.57 10.31
C GLN A 8 -6.03 -6.47 9.13
N PHE A 9 -5.66 -7.75 9.20
CA PHE A 9 -6.04 -8.69 8.16
C PHE A 9 -7.55 -8.89 8.10
N GLY A 10 -8.08 -8.96 6.88
CA GLY A 10 -9.50 -8.93 6.58
C GLY A 10 -10.10 -7.53 6.44
N ALA A 11 -9.39 -6.47 6.83
CA ALA A 11 -9.80 -5.08 6.63
C ALA A 11 -9.54 -4.62 5.19
N LYS A 12 -10.13 -3.48 4.82
CA LYS A 12 -9.94 -2.90 3.48
C LYS A 12 -8.60 -2.18 3.40
N PRO A 13 -7.94 -2.15 2.24
CA PRO A 13 -6.67 -1.43 2.09
C PRO A 13 -6.73 0.07 2.43
N TRP A 14 -7.79 0.78 2.02
CA TRP A 14 -7.96 2.21 2.34
C TRP A 14 -8.56 2.48 3.74
N GLU A 15 -8.99 1.44 4.45
CA GLU A 15 -9.46 1.49 5.85
C GLU A 15 -8.77 0.36 6.63
N PRO A 16 -7.43 0.37 6.75
CA PRO A 16 -6.66 -0.82 7.11
C PRO A 16 -6.79 -1.25 8.57
N SER A 17 -7.43 -0.44 9.42
CA SER A 17 -7.70 -0.80 10.82
C SER A 17 -8.88 0.00 11.38
N GLU A 18 -9.41 -0.42 12.53
CA GLU A 18 -10.48 0.31 13.24
C GLU A 18 -10.06 1.72 13.68
N THR A 19 -8.75 1.97 13.82
CA THR A 19 -8.22 3.29 14.19
C THR A 19 -7.78 4.11 12.97
N SER A 20 -7.96 3.59 11.76
CA SER A 20 -7.65 4.32 10.53
C SER A 20 -8.84 5.13 10.05
N ARG A 21 -8.56 6.32 9.50
CA ARG A 21 -9.58 7.16 8.87
C ARG A 21 -9.04 7.74 7.58
N VAL A 22 -9.79 7.58 6.49
CA VAL A 22 -9.49 8.26 5.22
C VAL A 22 -9.66 9.77 5.40
N ILE A 23 -8.60 10.51 5.11
CA ILE A 23 -8.58 11.98 5.18
C ILE A 23 -8.68 12.60 3.79
N ALA A 24 -8.07 11.97 2.79
CA ALA A 24 -8.11 12.39 1.39
C ALA A 24 -8.12 11.18 0.46
N VAL A 25 -8.77 11.33 -0.69
CA VAL A 25 -8.72 10.38 -1.80
C VAL A 25 -8.25 11.14 -3.02
N TYR A 26 -7.11 10.75 -3.55
CA TYR A 26 -6.49 11.37 -4.72
C TYR A 26 -6.82 10.64 -6.00
N ASP A 27 -6.98 9.32 -5.93
CA ASP A 27 -7.42 8.51 -7.05
C ASP A 27 -8.46 7.48 -6.61
N LYS A 28 -9.41 7.24 -7.51
CA LYS A 28 -10.55 6.38 -7.28
C LYS A 28 -11.08 5.82 -8.61
N HIS A 29 -11.23 4.51 -8.65
CA HIS A 29 -12.07 3.81 -9.63
C HIS A 29 -13.38 3.36 -8.97
N ASP A 30 -13.54 2.05 -8.76
CA ASP A 30 -14.65 1.51 -7.96
C ASP A 30 -14.41 1.69 -6.44
N ARG A 31 -13.14 1.81 -6.05
CA ARG A 31 -12.63 1.99 -4.68
C ARG A 31 -11.50 3.01 -4.66
N PRO A 32 -11.20 3.65 -3.51
CA PRO A 32 -10.03 4.50 -3.36
C PRO A 32 -8.76 3.71 -3.69
N THR A 33 -7.95 4.19 -4.63
CA THR A 33 -6.70 3.56 -5.05
C THR A 33 -5.48 4.33 -4.59
N CYS A 34 -5.60 5.63 -4.37
CA CYS A 34 -4.54 6.47 -3.83
C CYS A 34 -5.14 7.51 -2.89
N GLY A 35 -4.50 7.77 -1.75
CA GLY A 35 -5.00 8.76 -0.80
C GLY A 35 -4.23 8.82 0.50
N LEU A 36 -4.79 9.56 1.45
CA LEU A 36 -4.25 9.68 2.81
C LEU A 36 -5.19 9.05 3.82
N ILE A 37 -4.59 8.31 4.75
CA ILE A 37 -5.22 7.93 6.00
C ILE A 37 -4.51 8.59 7.17
N GLU A 38 -5.28 8.87 8.22
CA GLU A 38 -4.75 9.19 9.53
C GLU A 38 -4.93 7.97 10.43
N GLN A 39 -3.91 7.65 11.21
CA GLN A 39 -3.95 6.60 12.21
C GLN A 39 -3.11 7.03 13.41
N GLN A 40 -3.75 7.13 14.57
CA GLN A 40 -3.10 7.46 15.85
C GLN A 40 -2.33 8.80 15.81
N GLY A 41 -2.81 9.79 15.06
CA GLY A 41 -2.16 11.09 14.89
C GLY A 41 -1.05 11.12 13.85
N HIS A 42 -0.78 10.01 13.16
CA HIS A 42 0.18 9.92 12.06
C HIS A 42 -0.54 9.86 10.72
N MET A 43 0.06 10.48 9.70
CA MET A 43 -0.49 10.52 8.35
C MET A 43 0.25 9.55 7.45
N PHE A 44 -0.50 8.71 6.73
CA PHE A 44 0.05 7.73 5.81
C PHE A 44 -0.54 7.92 4.42
N LEU A 45 0.33 7.94 3.41
CA LEU A 45 -0.06 7.73 2.03
C LEU A 45 -0.33 6.26 1.83
N PHE A 46 -1.48 5.92 1.22
CA PHE A 46 -1.74 4.59 0.68
C PHE A 46 -1.82 4.67 -0.85
N ASP A 47 -1.30 3.65 -1.51
CA ASP A 47 -1.34 3.52 -2.96
C ASP A 47 -1.55 2.06 -3.38
N CYS A 48 -2.45 1.85 -4.34
CA CYS A 48 -2.68 0.56 -5.00
C CYS A 48 -1.71 0.43 -6.18
N VAL A 49 -0.56 -0.16 -5.89
CA VAL A 49 0.60 -0.23 -6.80
C VAL A 49 0.35 -1.15 -7.99
N GLU A 50 -0.45 -2.21 -7.81
CA GLU A 50 -0.76 -3.16 -8.88
C GLU A 50 -2.12 -3.85 -8.66
N GLY A 51 -2.80 -4.21 -9.75
CA GLY A 51 -3.99 -5.06 -9.70
C GLY A 51 -5.29 -4.37 -9.30
N HIS A 52 -5.40 -3.04 -9.45
CA HIS A 52 -6.62 -2.30 -9.06
C HIS A 52 -7.91 -2.82 -9.76
N ALA A 53 -7.79 -3.43 -10.94
CA ALA A 53 -8.91 -4.01 -11.71
C ALA A 53 -9.08 -5.53 -11.50
N TRP A 54 -8.29 -6.13 -10.62
CA TRP A 54 -8.28 -7.57 -10.36
C TRP A 54 -8.63 -7.87 -8.90
N ASP A 55 -8.98 -9.13 -8.66
CA ASP A 55 -9.23 -9.62 -7.30
C ASP A 55 -7.96 -9.60 -6.45
N ILE A 56 -6.79 -9.86 -7.04
CA ILE A 56 -5.53 -9.78 -6.34
C ILE A 56 -4.89 -8.42 -6.61
N ASN A 57 -4.61 -7.68 -5.55
CA ASN A 57 -4.04 -6.34 -5.64
C ASN A 57 -2.95 -6.11 -4.58
N VAL A 58 -2.01 -5.23 -4.91
CA VAL A 58 -0.83 -4.91 -4.10
C VAL A 58 -0.89 -3.45 -3.67
N TRP A 59 -0.61 -3.22 -2.40
CA TRP A 59 -0.71 -1.91 -1.76
C TRP A 59 0.58 -1.53 -1.08
N ALA A 60 0.83 -0.23 -1.02
CA ALA A 60 1.96 0.33 -0.31
C ALA A 60 1.47 1.43 0.64
N TYR A 61 2.10 1.51 1.81
CA TYR A 61 1.81 2.51 2.84
C TYR A 61 3.09 3.12 3.39
N VAL A 62 3.18 4.44 3.38
CA VAL A 62 4.33 5.19 3.90
C VAL A 62 3.86 6.38 4.73
N GLU A 63 4.55 6.64 5.84
CA GLU A 63 4.29 7.86 6.62
C GLU A 63 4.72 9.10 5.81
N VAL A 64 3.89 10.15 5.86
CA VAL A 64 4.13 11.42 5.20
C VAL A 64 4.04 12.59 6.19
N THR A 65 4.91 13.59 6.01
CA THR A 65 4.87 14.83 6.79
C THR A 65 3.88 15.84 6.20
N GLU A 66 3.57 16.90 6.95
CA GLU A 66 2.70 18.00 6.48
C GLU A 66 3.19 18.63 5.17
N ASP A 67 4.50 18.88 5.05
CA ASP A 67 5.10 19.42 3.82
C ASP A 67 4.87 18.48 2.62
N GLN A 68 5.00 17.17 2.82
CA GLN A 68 4.76 16.18 1.77
C GLN A 68 3.28 16.08 1.40
N ILE A 69 2.39 16.24 2.37
CA ILE A 69 0.94 16.32 2.12
C ILE A 69 0.63 17.55 1.27
N ALA A 70 1.26 18.70 1.56
CA ALA A 70 1.10 19.90 0.76
C ALA A 70 1.61 19.70 -0.68
N GLU A 71 2.76 19.05 -0.87
CA GLU A 71 3.27 18.68 -2.20
C GLU A 71 2.30 17.75 -2.95
N LEU A 72 1.80 16.70 -2.30
CA LEU A 72 0.85 15.76 -2.89
C LEU A 72 -0.47 16.45 -3.28
N THR A 73 -0.95 17.37 -2.46
CA THR A 73 -2.22 18.09 -2.69
C THR A 73 -2.11 19.11 -3.82
N ALA A 74 -0.93 19.71 -4.00
CA ALA A 74 -0.70 20.72 -5.03
C ALA A 74 -0.33 20.13 -6.40
N ALA A 75 0.19 18.90 -6.44
CA ALA A 75 0.65 18.26 -7.66
C ALA A 75 -0.52 17.70 -8.49
N GLU A 76 -0.39 17.78 -9.82
CA GLU A 76 -1.36 17.22 -10.78
C GLU A 76 -0.67 16.40 -11.87
N GLY A 77 -1.42 15.47 -12.47
CA GLY A 77 -0.98 14.68 -13.62
C GLY A 77 0.36 13.96 -13.39
N ALA A 78 1.34 14.20 -14.26
CA ALA A 78 2.66 13.56 -14.17
C ALA A 78 3.45 13.97 -12.92
N GLU A 79 3.25 15.18 -12.41
CA GLU A 79 3.90 15.65 -11.19
C GLU A 79 3.34 14.91 -9.97
N PHE A 80 2.03 14.67 -9.93
CA PHE A 80 1.40 13.89 -8.87
C PHE A 80 1.98 12.47 -8.82
N ALA A 81 2.04 11.79 -9.97
CA ALA A 81 2.62 10.45 -10.07
C ALA A 81 4.09 10.43 -9.61
N ALA A 82 4.89 11.43 -9.97
CA ALA A 82 6.27 11.55 -9.51
C ALA A 82 6.39 11.81 -8.00
N THR A 83 5.47 12.58 -7.41
CA THR A 83 5.45 12.84 -5.97
C THR A 83 5.07 11.59 -5.17
N VAL A 84 4.09 10.81 -5.65
CA VAL A 84 3.76 9.49 -5.08
C VAL A 84 4.97 8.54 -5.15
N ASP A 85 5.62 8.41 -6.31
CA ASP A 85 6.81 7.57 -6.47
C ASP A 85 7.96 7.99 -5.52
N ARG A 86 8.20 9.30 -5.36
CA ARG A 86 9.17 9.80 -4.37
C ARG A 86 8.80 9.44 -2.94
N ALA A 87 7.52 9.51 -2.59
CA ALA A 87 7.06 9.14 -1.25
C ALA A 87 7.27 7.64 -0.98
N LEU A 88 6.92 6.77 -1.94
CA LEU A 88 7.05 5.31 -1.81
C LEU A 88 8.49 4.81 -1.81
N LYS A 89 9.46 5.62 -2.23
CA LYS A 89 10.91 5.34 -2.09
C LYS A 89 11.44 5.57 -0.68
N ARG A 90 10.63 6.14 0.23
CA ARG A 90 11.02 6.35 1.63
C ARG A 90 10.83 5.06 2.40
N VAL A 91 11.76 4.84 3.34
CA VAL A 91 11.77 3.68 4.22
C VAL A 91 11.69 4.11 5.69
N PRO A 92 11.04 3.31 6.54
CA PRO A 92 10.40 2.04 6.22
C PRO A 92 9.06 2.24 5.47
N LEU A 93 8.70 1.24 4.66
CA LEU A 93 7.47 1.17 3.87
C LEU A 93 6.73 -0.13 4.21
N VAL A 94 5.40 -0.12 4.29
CA VAL A 94 4.62 -1.36 4.39
C VAL A 94 4.07 -1.73 3.01
N ALA A 95 4.47 -2.89 2.48
CA ALA A 95 3.83 -3.50 1.32
C ALA A 95 2.80 -4.53 1.78
N ALA A 96 1.66 -4.61 1.11
CA ALA A 96 0.59 -5.53 1.45
C ALA A 96 -0.04 -6.16 0.21
N LEU A 97 -0.60 -7.35 0.41
CA LEU A 97 -1.44 -8.03 -0.57
C LEU A 97 -2.87 -8.05 -0.06
N ALA A 98 -3.81 -7.73 -0.93
CA ALA A 98 -5.22 -7.94 -0.70
C ALA A 98 -5.83 -8.86 -1.77
N VAL A 99 -6.87 -9.59 -1.35
CA VAL A 99 -7.72 -10.43 -2.18
C VAL A 99 -9.14 -9.92 -2.08
N GLY A 100 -9.75 -9.58 -3.21
CA GLY A 100 -10.88 -8.67 -3.28
C GLY A 100 -10.50 -7.33 -2.64
N ASP A 101 -11.20 -6.98 -1.56
CA ASP A 101 -10.96 -5.78 -0.74
C ASP A 101 -10.51 -6.16 0.68
N ARG A 102 -9.78 -7.27 0.84
CA ARG A 102 -9.35 -7.75 2.16
C ARG A 102 -7.85 -7.95 2.21
N LEU A 103 -7.20 -7.26 3.14
CA LEU A 103 -5.79 -7.43 3.43
C LEU A 103 -5.52 -8.85 3.95
N GLU A 104 -4.66 -9.58 3.27
CA GLU A 104 -4.33 -10.97 3.63
C GLU A 104 -2.90 -11.09 4.16
N MET A 105 -2.04 -10.15 3.78
CA MET A 105 -0.61 -10.23 4.06
C MET A 105 0.03 -8.85 4.04
N ALA A 106 1.07 -8.67 4.86
CA ALA A 106 1.91 -7.49 4.87
C ALA A 106 3.39 -7.84 5.06
N HIS A 107 4.26 -6.97 4.56
CA HIS A 107 5.70 -7.00 4.75
C HIS A 107 6.24 -5.58 4.91
N VAL A 108 7.16 -5.38 5.85
CA VAL A 108 7.81 -4.09 6.05
C VAL A 108 9.11 -4.10 5.26
N LEU A 109 9.25 -3.19 4.31
CA LEU A 109 10.50 -2.97 3.59
C LEU A 109 11.38 -2.01 4.36
N GLY A 110 12.59 -2.48 4.70
CA GLY A 110 13.65 -1.65 5.23
C GLY A 110 14.55 -1.02 4.16
N PRO A 111 15.52 -0.18 4.55
CA PRO A 111 16.49 0.45 3.64
C PRO A 111 17.29 -0.52 2.78
N GLU A 112 17.54 -1.73 3.29
CA GLU A 112 18.33 -2.76 2.60
C GLU A 112 17.54 -3.50 1.50
N GLU A 113 16.20 -3.44 1.56
CA GLU A 113 15.29 -4.12 0.62
C GLU A 113 14.79 -3.17 -0.49
N THR A 114 15.02 -1.87 -0.32
CA THR A 114 14.64 -0.86 -1.33
C THR A 114 15.73 -0.66 -2.37
N GLY A 115 15.39 -0.95 -3.62
CA GLY A 115 16.20 -0.68 -4.80
C GLY A 115 15.88 0.68 -5.42
N PRO A 116 16.40 0.96 -6.63
CA PRO A 116 16.16 2.23 -7.33
C PRO A 116 14.70 2.42 -7.79
N ASN A 117 13.91 1.34 -7.81
CA ASN A 117 12.52 1.32 -8.24
C ASN A 117 11.64 0.77 -7.12
N ALA A 118 10.75 1.62 -6.58
CA ALA A 118 9.87 1.25 -5.48
C ALA A 118 8.89 0.14 -5.87
N TYR A 119 8.29 0.21 -7.06
CA TYR A 119 7.40 -0.83 -7.60
C TYR A 119 8.09 -2.20 -7.59
N THR A 120 9.31 -2.30 -8.13
CA THR A 120 10.05 -3.57 -8.16
C THR A 120 10.30 -4.11 -6.76
N SER A 121 10.77 -3.28 -5.84
CA SER A 121 11.00 -3.69 -4.44
C SER A 121 9.73 -4.15 -3.74
N ILE A 122 8.62 -3.42 -3.90
CA ILE A 122 7.31 -3.78 -3.33
C ILE A 122 6.86 -5.16 -3.86
N MET A 123 6.94 -5.36 -5.18
CA MET A 123 6.54 -6.62 -5.80
C MET A 123 7.41 -7.80 -5.38
N GLU A 124 8.73 -7.61 -5.33
CA GLU A 124 9.67 -8.64 -4.84
C GLU A 124 9.39 -9.01 -3.38
N ALA A 125 9.12 -8.01 -2.52
CA ALA A 125 8.78 -8.23 -1.12
C ALA A 125 7.50 -9.05 -0.96
N VAL A 126 6.44 -8.71 -1.72
CA VAL A 126 5.16 -9.43 -1.71
C VAL A 126 5.34 -10.85 -2.22
N LEU A 127 6.02 -11.05 -3.35
CA LEU A 127 6.29 -12.37 -3.93
C LEU A 127 7.09 -13.26 -2.98
N ALA A 128 8.19 -12.74 -2.43
CA ALA A 128 9.02 -13.48 -1.50
C ALA A 128 8.26 -13.83 -0.20
N LYS A 129 7.29 -13.01 0.20
CA LYS A 129 6.42 -13.31 1.35
C LYS A 129 5.41 -14.41 1.03
N ILE A 130 4.83 -14.41 -0.18
CA ILE A 130 3.94 -15.48 -0.67
C ILE A 130 4.68 -16.82 -0.70
N GLU A 131 5.89 -16.85 -1.27
CA GLU A 131 6.70 -18.08 -1.36
C GLU A 131 7.04 -18.68 0.01
N ARG A 132 7.21 -17.82 1.02
CA ARG A 132 7.51 -18.22 2.40
C ARG A 132 6.26 -18.55 3.23
N GLY A 133 5.07 -18.13 2.81
CA GLY A 133 3.83 -18.22 3.56
C GLY A 133 2.84 -19.23 2.99
N THR A 134 2.57 -20.32 3.71
CA THR A 134 1.58 -21.34 3.30
C THR A 134 0.17 -20.78 3.15
N ASN A 135 -0.27 -19.88 4.05
CA ASN A 135 -1.64 -19.35 4.02
C ASN A 135 -1.91 -18.42 2.82
N ALA A 136 -0.99 -17.49 2.50
CA ALA A 136 -1.15 -16.60 1.36
C ALA A 136 -1.10 -17.37 0.04
N ALA A 137 -0.19 -18.35 -0.08
CA ALA A 137 -0.12 -19.24 -1.23
C ALA A 137 -1.39 -20.10 -1.39
N GLU A 138 -1.99 -20.57 -0.30
CA GLU A 138 -3.27 -21.28 -0.33
C GLU A 138 -4.42 -20.38 -0.77
N THR A 139 -4.51 -19.15 -0.27
CA THR A 139 -5.53 -18.18 -0.69
C THR A 139 -5.39 -17.87 -2.19
N LEU A 140 -4.16 -17.61 -2.68
CA LEU A 140 -3.90 -17.37 -4.09
C LEU A 140 -4.28 -18.56 -4.99
N ARG A 141 -3.97 -19.79 -4.56
CA ARG A 141 -4.39 -21.00 -5.27
C ARG A 141 -5.91 -21.13 -5.34
N ARG A 142 -6.64 -20.74 -4.30
CA ARG A 142 -8.11 -20.76 -4.31
C ARG A 142 -8.68 -19.74 -5.29
N VAL A 143 -8.11 -18.54 -5.37
CA VAL A 143 -8.54 -17.52 -6.35
C VAL A 143 -8.29 -17.98 -7.78
N GLN A 144 -7.10 -18.55 -8.06
CA GLN A 144 -6.76 -19.07 -9.40
C GLN A 144 -7.63 -20.26 -9.87
N LEU A 145 -8.32 -20.95 -8.97
CA LEU A 145 -9.23 -22.07 -9.31
C LEU A 145 -10.66 -21.61 -9.66
N VAL A 146 -11.00 -20.34 -9.41
CA VAL A 146 -12.36 -19.79 -9.58
C VAL A 146 -12.47 -18.87 -10.81
N THR A 147 -11.34 -18.41 -11.35
CA THR A 147 -11.19 -17.79 -12.69
C THR A 147 -11.00 -18.82 -13.79
#